data_AF-A0A1H6MGK5-F1
#
_entry.id   AF-A0A1H6MGK5-F1
#
_cell.length_a   1.000
_cell.length_b   1.000
_cell.length_c   1.000
_cell.angle_alpha   90.00
_cell.angle_beta   90.00
_cell.angle_gamma   90.00
#
_symmetry.space_group_name_H-M   'P 1'
#
loop_
_entity.id
_entity.type
_entity.pdbx_description
1 polymer ?
#
loop_
_entity_poly.entity_id
_entity_poly.type
_entity_poly.pdbx_seq_one_letter_code
_entity_poly.pdbx_strand_id
1 'polypeptide(L)'
;MTSWLKIEVTLPDKEEVLKMARMLKMKDTDTVVGKLIRLWAWADLQTVDGGRMGTSEAHIDRTVCCKGFAHALRAVGWLTGVDDELCFPNFARHNGETAKARAESARRMAKSRILAQHVQSLQGDGSVTEKGDEQVQRKSNECDGVVAKKVQRFSGDGDAGVADFSQRKAQTEEEYIGNKVRGREIPRCMEEAPPEDVLSPPPPVSLKLVTGENGELEPEFVAFVGWAKSLRPGWDAGRLSRRERTAAVRAFLELERPLSELERTAVPAYLEHEPPDGSKFDYPRDRELLFSRLGEVVQKAVAWFRRTGRRCPSEVERTREEAARRRAENARLAAQREAMSPEVLIEQINGLRVAIGSPLLTEVEMEKIRKGERLHGDA
;
A
#
# COMPACT_ATOMS: atom_id res chain seq x y z
N MET A 1 0.86 -2.03 -16.08
CA MET A 1 1.85 -1.87 -14.99
C MET A 1 2.16 -0.38 -14.87
N THR A 2 2.00 0.20 -13.68
CA THR A 2 2.19 1.64 -13.46
C THR A 2 3.69 1.95 -13.36
N SER A 3 4.24 2.78 -14.26
CA SER A 3 5.64 3.21 -14.17
C SER A 3 5.83 4.12 -12.96
N TRP A 4 6.92 3.92 -12.21
CA TRP A 4 7.27 4.69 -11.03
C TRP A 4 8.56 5.49 -11.25
N LEU A 5 8.60 6.70 -10.69
CA LEU A 5 9.70 7.66 -10.88
C LEU A 5 10.35 7.99 -9.53
N LYS A 6 11.68 7.93 -9.47
CA LYS A 6 12.43 8.27 -8.25
C LYS A 6 12.67 9.79 -8.16
N ILE A 7 12.14 10.40 -7.11
CA ILE A 7 12.34 11.83 -6.81
C ILE A 7 13.13 11.99 -5.51
N GLU A 8 14.02 12.98 -5.47
CA GLU A 8 14.77 13.35 -4.27
C GLU A 8 13.93 14.31 -3.41
N VAL A 9 13.89 14.08 -2.10
CA VAL A 9 13.09 14.90 -1.17
C VAL A 9 13.56 16.35 -1.09
N THR A 10 14.85 16.59 -1.35
CA THR A 10 15.46 17.93 -1.36
C THR A 10 15.36 18.63 -2.72
N LEU A 11 14.67 18.04 -3.71
CA LEU A 11 14.55 18.60 -5.06
C LEU A 11 13.99 20.05 -5.07
N PRO A 12 12.95 20.41 -4.29
CA PRO A 12 12.45 21.78 -4.25
C PRO A 12 13.48 22.82 -3.80
N ASP A 13 14.45 22.39 -2.98
CA ASP A 13 15.47 23.26 -2.35
C ASP A 13 16.76 23.36 -3.15
N LYS A 14 16.87 22.65 -4.28
CA LYS A 14 18.07 22.67 -5.11
C LYS A 14 18.28 24.02 -5.78
N GLU A 15 19.53 24.45 -5.87
CA GLU A 15 19.90 25.72 -6.52
C GLU A 15 19.46 25.79 -7.99
N GLU A 16 19.48 24.66 -8.70
CA GLU A 16 18.99 24.55 -10.06
C GLU A 16 17.49 24.86 -10.14
N VAL A 17 16.67 24.31 -9.24
CA VAL A 17 15.22 24.55 -9.19
C VAL A 17 14.93 26.00 -8.82
N LEU A 18 15.66 26.56 -7.85
CA LEU A 18 15.58 27.97 -7.47
C LEU A 18 15.97 28.90 -8.63
N LYS A 19 16.96 28.53 -9.44
CA LYS A 19 17.37 29.29 -10.62
C LYS A 19 16.32 29.22 -11.73
N MET A 20 15.77 28.04 -11.99
CA MET A 20 14.68 27.87 -12.95
C MET A 20 13.42 28.66 -12.52
N ALA A 21 13.04 28.62 -11.24
CA ALA A 21 11.91 29.39 -10.72
C ALA A 21 12.07 30.89 -10.98
N ARG A 22 13.27 31.43 -10.73
CA ARG A 22 13.61 32.83 -11.02
C ARG A 22 13.52 33.15 -12.52
N MET A 23 14.09 32.30 -13.38
CA MET A 23 14.06 32.50 -14.84
C MET A 23 12.63 32.46 -15.42
N LEU A 24 11.81 31.54 -14.90
CA LEU A 24 10.43 31.35 -15.33
C LEU A 24 9.44 32.32 -14.65
N LYS A 25 9.93 33.20 -13.77
CA LYS A 25 9.13 34.13 -12.97
C LYS A 25 8.01 33.43 -12.19
N MET A 26 8.31 32.24 -11.65
CA MET A 26 7.41 31.47 -10.81
C MET A 26 7.52 31.91 -9.35
N LYS A 27 6.39 31.92 -8.65
CA LYS A 27 6.30 32.36 -7.25
C LYS A 27 6.88 31.32 -6.29
N ASP A 28 6.82 30.05 -6.66
CA ASP A 28 7.20 28.89 -5.86
C ASP A 28 8.03 27.87 -6.66
N THR A 29 8.92 27.17 -5.96
CA THR A 29 9.74 26.09 -6.53
C THR A 29 8.92 24.82 -6.78
N ASP A 30 7.85 24.60 -6.02
CA ASP A 30 6.97 23.42 -6.14
C ASP A 30 6.33 23.32 -7.54
N THR A 31 5.93 24.44 -8.12
CA THR A 31 5.42 24.50 -9.50
C THR A 31 6.46 24.06 -10.52
N VAL A 32 7.74 24.41 -10.31
CA VAL A 32 8.84 23.94 -11.16
C VAL A 32 9.02 22.44 -10.98
N VAL A 33 8.99 21.94 -9.74
CA VAL A 33 9.11 20.50 -9.43
C VAL A 33 8.00 19.70 -10.08
N GLY A 34 6.75 20.15 -10.00
CA GLY A 34 5.62 19.48 -10.66
C GLY A 34 5.81 19.37 -12.18
N LYS A 35 6.39 20.40 -12.81
CA LYS A 35 6.71 20.40 -14.24
C LYS A 35 7.88 19.47 -14.58
N LEU A 36 8.90 19.40 -13.73
CA LEU A 36 10.01 18.45 -13.87
C LEU A 36 9.52 16.99 -13.81
N ILE A 37 8.66 16.67 -12.83
CA ILE A 37 8.06 15.33 -12.70
C ILE A 37 7.32 14.94 -13.99
N ARG A 38 6.51 15.86 -14.53
CA ARG A 38 5.78 15.64 -15.78
C ARG A 38 6.73 15.42 -16.96
N LEU A 39 7.79 16.21 -17.05
CA LEU A 39 8.80 16.08 -18.11
C LEU A 39 9.53 14.74 -18.03
N TRP A 40 9.99 14.35 -16.84
CA TRP A 40 10.73 13.11 -16.65
C TRP A 40 9.85 11.88 -16.87
N ALA A 41 8.58 11.93 -16.47
CA ALA A 41 7.61 10.88 -16.77
C ALA A 41 7.37 10.72 -18.29
N TRP A 42 7.30 11.84 -19.02
CA TRP A 42 7.24 11.79 -20.48
C TRP A 42 8.54 11.23 -21.07
N ALA A 43 9.69 11.68 -20.60
CA ALA A 43 10.98 11.24 -21.13
C ALA A 43 11.24 9.73 -20.88
N ASP A 44 10.82 9.18 -19.73
CA ASP A 44 10.86 7.74 -19.42
C ASP A 44 10.09 6.89 -20.46
N LEU A 45 9.08 7.48 -21.13
CA LEU A 45 8.33 6.82 -22.20
C LEU A 45 8.95 7.01 -23.60
N GLN A 46 9.78 8.03 -23.79
CA GLN A 46 10.34 8.38 -25.09
C GLN A 46 11.75 7.83 -25.30
N THR A 47 12.51 7.58 -24.23
CA THR A 47 13.91 7.16 -24.33
C THR A 47 14.33 6.31 -23.13
N VAL A 48 15.24 5.37 -23.39
CA VAL A 48 15.79 4.45 -22.38
C VAL A 48 17.03 5.05 -21.69
N ASP A 49 17.82 5.86 -22.41
CA ASP A 49 19.11 6.38 -21.96
C ASP A 49 19.15 7.91 -21.84
N GLY A 50 18.10 8.61 -22.29
CA GLY A 50 18.03 10.07 -22.25
C GLY A 50 18.77 10.77 -23.38
N GLY A 51 19.31 10.03 -24.35
CA GLY A 51 20.10 10.55 -25.46
C GLY A 51 19.30 10.78 -26.74
N ARG A 52 19.78 11.71 -27.57
CA ARG A 52 19.40 11.95 -28.98
C ARG A 52 17.90 11.87 -29.24
N MET A 53 17.11 12.62 -28.48
CA MET A 53 15.67 12.68 -28.70
C MET A 53 15.34 13.57 -29.89
N GLY A 54 14.62 13.01 -30.86
CA GLY A 54 14.05 13.69 -32.02
C GLY A 54 12.91 14.63 -31.64
N THR A 55 13.18 15.60 -30.78
CA THR A 55 12.20 16.54 -30.26
C THR A 55 12.79 17.95 -30.17
N SER A 56 11.93 18.95 -30.12
CA SER A 56 12.31 20.35 -30.05
C SER A 56 12.07 20.94 -28.67
N GLU A 57 12.76 22.03 -28.36
CA GLU A 57 12.52 22.82 -27.15
C GLU A 57 11.06 23.28 -27.04
N ALA A 58 10.46 23.66 -28.16
CA ALA A 58 9.04 24.02 -28.23
C ALA A 58 8.12 22.84 -27.87
N HIS A 59 8.50 21.61 -28.20
CA HIS A 59 7.76 20.42 -27.78
C HIS A 59 7.88 20.20 -26.27
N ILE A 60 9.07 20.33 -25.69
CA ILE A 60 9.27 20.27 -24.24
C ILE A 60 8.40 21.29 -23.51
N ASP A 61 8.42 22.55 -23.94
CA ASP A 61 7.62 23.62 -23.35
C ASP A 61 6.11 23.34 -23.41
N ARG A 62 5.63 22.80 -24.54
CA ARG A 62 4.22 22.36 -24.69
C ARG A 62 3.91 21.20 -23.75
N THR A 63 4.80 20.21 -23.66
CA THR A 63 4.63 19.03 -22.81
C THR A 63 4.44 19.41 -21.35
N VAL A 64 5.17 20.39 -20.84
CA VAL A 64 5.05 20.87 -19.44
C VAL A 64 4.09 22.06 -19.26
N CYS A 65 3.43 22.49 -20.34
CA CYS A 65 2.57 23.67 -20.39
C CYS A 65 3.26 24.92 -19.81
N CYS A 66 4.50 25.18 -20.21
CA CYS A 66 5.29 26.32 -19.73
C CYS A 66 6.29 26.76 -20.81
N LYS A 67 6.09 27.94 -21.37
CA LYS A 67 7.00 28.54 -22.35
C LYS A 67 8.31 28.97 -21.68
N GLY A 68 9.44 28.69 -22.31
CA GLY A 68 10.78 28.98 -21.81
C GLY A 68 11.32 27.94 -20.83
N PHE A 69 10.62 26.82 -20.62
CA PHE A 69 11.03 25.78 -19.68
C PHE A 69 12.26 25.01 -20.19
N ALA A 70 12.29 24.67 -21.47
CA ALA A 70 13.45 24.06 -22.13
C ALA A 70 14.70 24.95 -22.02
N HIS A 71 14.53 26.26 -22.23
CA HIS A 71 15.60 27.22 -22.06
C HIS A 71 16.11 27.28 -20.60
N ALA A 72 15.19 27.26 -19.63
CA ALA A 72 15.55 27.21 -18.20
C ALA A 72 16.29 25.91 -17.84
N LEU A 73 15.91 24.76 -18.40
CA LEU A 73 16.60 23.48 -18.22
C LEU A 73 18.04 23.53 -18.76
N ARG A 74 18.27 24.16 -19.91
CA ARG A 74 19.62 24.35 -20.44
C ARG A 74 20.48 25.20 -19.52
N ALA A 75 19.92 26.28 -18.98
CA ALA A 75 20.65 27.19 -18.11
C ALA A 75 21.10 26.56 -16.77
N VAL A 76 20.51 25.42 -16.40
CA VAL A 76 20.92 24.61 -15.23
C VAL A 76 21.64 23.31 -15.62
N GLY A 77 21.93 23.11 -16.90
CA GLY A 77 22.65 21.92 -17.39
C GLY A 77 21.83 20.63 -17.36
N TRP A 78 20.50 20.72 -17.33
CA TRP A 78 19.60 19.55 -17.36
C TRP A 78 19.03 19.25 -18.74
N LEU A 79 19.33 20.09 -19.74
CA LEU A 79 19.05 19.85 -21.14
C LEU A 79 20.25 20.30 -21.97
N THR A 80 20.64 19.49 -22.95
CA THR A 80 21.76 19.75 -23.87
C THR A 80 21.39 19.32 -25.28
N GLY A 81 22.28 19.55 -26.26
CA GLY A 81 22.05 19.21 -27.67
C GLY A 81 21.44 20.36 -28.47
N VAL A 82 20.91 20.05 -29.64
CA VAL A 82 20.16 20.98 -30.52
C VAL A 82 18.77 20.42 -30.76
N ASP A 83 17.86 21.23 -31.32
CA ASP A 83 16.56 20.70 -31.74
C ASP A 83 16.74 19.45 -32.62
N ASP A 84 15.87 18.47 -32.44
CA ASP A 84 15.92 17.13 -33.05
C ASP A 84 17.07 16.20 -32.58
N GLU A 85 17.99 16.71 -31.74
CA GLU A 85 19.02 15.93 -31.05
C GLU A 85 19.16 16.34 -29.58
N LEU A 86 18.04 16.47 -28.87
CA LEU A 86 18.04 16.87 -27.46
C LEU A 86 18.47 15.73 -26.53
N CYS A 87 19.26 16.06 -25.51
CA CYS A 87 19.77 15.10 -24.54
C CYS A 87 19.49 15.57 -23.10
N PHE A 88 19.02 14.64 -22.26
CA PHE A 88 18.92 14.80 -20.81
C PHE A 88 20.17 14.25 -20.11
N PRO A 89 21.09 15.11 -19.64
CA PRO A 89 22.28 14.64 -18.94
C PRO A 89 21.90 13.88 -17.67
N ASN A 90 22.65 12.84 -17.33
CA ASN A 90 22.44 12.04 -16.12
C ASN A 90 21.03 11.43 -16.00
N PHE A 91 20.35 11.15 -17.13
CA PHE A 91 19.00 10.58 -17.19
C PHE A 91 18.82 9.35 -16.28
N ALA A 92 19.83 8.48 -16.26
CA ALA A 92 19.85 7.27 -15.45
C ALA A 92 19.68 7.53 -13.94
N ARG A 93 19.95 8.75 -13.43
CA ARG A 93 19.79 9.11 -12.00
C ARG A 93 18.34 9.00 -11.52
N HIS A 94 17.38 9.33 -12.39
CA HIS A 94 15.95 9.37 -12.08
C HIS A 94 15.16 8.32 -12.86
N ASN A 95 15.59 8.02 -14.09
CA ASN A 95 14.81 7.21 -15.06
C ASN A 95 15.48 5.88 -15.43
N GLY A 96 16.64 5.54 -14.85
CA GLY A 96 17.33 4.27 -15.15
C GLY A 96 16.79 3.06 -14.36
N GLU A 97 16.72 1.90 -15.01
CA GLU A 97 16.36 0.61 -14.36
C GLU A 97 17.28 0.30 -13.16
N THR A 98 18.58 0.61 -13.29
CA THR A 98 19.55 0.50 -12.20
C THR A 98 19.31 1.50 -11.07
N ALA A 99 18.79 2.69 -11.33
CA ALA A 99 18.42 3.65 -10.28
C ALA A 99 17.15 3.21 -9.54
N LYS A 100 16.20 2.62 -10.26
CA LYS A 100 15.00 1.97 -9.72
C LYS A 100 15.41 0.82 -8.78
N ALA A 101 16.22 -0.12 -9.26
CA ALA A 101 16.74 -1.23 -8.46
C ALA A 101 17.58 -0.77 -7.24
N ARG A 102 18.45 0.24 -7.40
CA ARG A 102 19.24 0.80 -6.29
C ARG A 102 18.38 1.48 -5.23
N ALA A 103 17.33 2.20 -5.64
CA ALA A 103 16.41 2.84 -4.70
C ALA A 103 15.63 1.80 -3.88
N GLU A 104 15.20 0.70 -4.49
CA GLU A 104 14.57 -0.40 -3.76
C GLU A 104 15.54 -1.08 -2.79
N SER A 105 16.77 -1.39 -3.24
CA SER A 105 17.80 -1.98 -2.38
C SER A 105 18.16 -1.07 -1.20
N ALA A 106 18.30 0.24 -1.41
CA ALA A 106 18.50 1.21 -0.34
C ALA A 106 17.34 1.22 0.66
N ARG A 107 16.09 1.15 0.17
CA ARG A 107 14.89 1.05 1.02
C ARG A 107 14.88 -0.26 1.83
N ARG A 108 15.28 -1.38 1.23
CA ARG A 108 15.39 -2.69 1.92
C ARG A 108 16.46 -2.64 3.00
N MET A 109 17.63 -2.08 2.71
CA MET A 109 18.72 -1.92 3.69
C MET A 109 18.34 -0.98 4.84
N ALA A 110 17.66 0.13 4.57
CA ALA A 110 17.18 1.05 5.61
C ALA A 110 16.18 0.35 6.55
N LYS A 111 15.22 -0.41 6.01
CA LYS A 111 14.28 -1.21 6.80
C LYS A 111 14.99 -2.28 7.63
N SER A 112 15.97 -2.97 7.05
CA SER A 112 16.76 -3.98 7.75
C SER A 112 17.55 -3.39 8.92
N ARG A 113 18.12 -2.19 8.76
CA ARG A 113 18.84 -1.49 9.85
C ARG A 113 17.91 -1.09 11.00
N ILE A 114 16.71 -0.57 10.70
CA ILE A 114 15.71 -0.23 11.71
C ILE A 114 15.28 -1.48 12.48
N LEU A 115 15.03 -2.59 11.77
CA LEU A 115 14.67 -3.87 12.39
C LEU A 115 15.80 -4.41 13.28
N ALA A 116 17.04 -4.35 12.83
CA ALA A 116 18.20 -4.76 13.61
C ALA A 116 18.38 -3.92 14.89
N GLN A 117 18.17 -2.61 14.81
CA GLN A 117 18.17 -1.72 15.98
C GLN A 117 17.05 -2.04 16.96
N HIS A 118 15.85 -2.37 16.47
CA HIS A 118 14.72 -2.79 17.30
C HIS A 118 15.00 -4.11 18.03
N VAL A 119 15.56 -5.10 17.33
CA VAL A 119 15.95 -6.38 17.94
C VAL A 119 17.04 -6.21 19.00
N GLN A 120 18.04 -5.36 18.76
CA GLN A 120 19.06 -5.03 19.77
C GLN A 120 18.48 -4.34 21.01
N SER A 121 17.48 -3.47 20.84
CA SER A 121 16.81 -2.82 21.99
C SER A 121 15.97 -3.79 22.84
N LEU A 122 15.49 -4.90 22.26
CA LEU A 122 14.71 -5.92 22.97
C LEU A 122 15.59 -6.98 23.66
N GLN A 123 16.87 -7.07 23.32
CA GLN A 123 17.84 -8.00 23.92
C GLN A 123 18.65 -7.39 25.08
N GLY A 124 18.36 -6.13 25.45
CA GLY A 124 19.10 -5.38 26.46
C GLY A 124 18.66 -5.55 27.91
N ASP A 125 17.66 -6.39 28.22
CA ASP A 125 17.07 -6.45 29.58
C ASP A 125 16.87 -7.89 30.12
N GLY A 126 17.83 -8.77 29.84
CA GLY A 126 17.84 -10.15 30.35
C GLY A 126 19.06 -10.43 31.22
N SER A 127 18.90 -10.31 32.54
CA SER A 127 19.90 -10.76 33.52
C SER A 127 20.18 -12.26 33.37
N VAL A 128 21.45 -12.60 33.29
CA VAL A 128 21.96 -13.97 33.26
C VAL A 128 21.63 -14.70 34.57
N THR A 129 20.88 -15.79 34.49
CA THR A 129 21.06 -16.94 35.38
C THR A 129 20.89 -18.23 34.58
N GLU A 130 22.01 -18.91 34.33
CA GLU A 130 22.08 -20.27 33.81
C GLU A 130 21.58 -21.27 34.87
N LYS A 131 20.73 -22.22 34.46
CA LYS A 131 20.80 -23.67 34.75
C LYS A 131 19.53 -24.39 34.30
N GLY A 132 19.71 -25.54 33.64
CA GLY A 132 18.75 -26.65 33.68
C GLY A 132 17.99 -26.97 32.39
N ASP A 133 18.65 -27.73 31.52
CA ASP A 133 18.18 -28.96 30.85
C ASP A 133 16.83 -29.05 30.12
N GLU A 134 16.98 -29.35 28.82
CA GLU A 134 16.26 -30.36 28.03
C GLU A 134 14.77 -30.59 28.31
N GLN A 135 13.92 -30.12 27.39
CA GLN A 135 13.07 -30.98 26.54
C GLN A 135 12.25 -30.14 25.56
N VAL A 136 11.81 -30.81 24.48
CA VAL A 136 10.91 -30.35 23.41
C VAL A 136 11.58 -29.73 22.19
N GLN A 137 12.37 -30.58 21.55
CA GLN A 137 12.38 -30.68 20.09
C GLN A 137 11.04 -31.26 19.63
N ARG A 138 10.23 -30.48 18.87
CA ARG A 138 9.30 -30.93 17.81
C ARG A 138 8.37 -29.79 17.34
N LYS A 139 8.79 -29.08 16.28
CA LYS A 139 8.06 -28.85 15.01
C LYS A 139 8.52 -27.56 14.33
N SER A 140 9.50 -27.70 13.44
CA SER A 140 9.56 -26.99 12.15
C SER A 140 10.76 -27.51 11.36
N ASN A 141 10.62 -28.74 10.85
CA ASN A 141 11.36 -29.15 9.67
C ASN A 141 10.45 -28.90 8.47
N GLU A 142 10.92 -28.07 7.55
CA GLU A 142 10.63 -27.95 6.11
C GLU A 142 10.79 -26.47 5.75
N CYS A 143 11.68 -26.01 4.89
CA CYS A 143 12.67 -26.62 4.00
C CYS A 143 13.78 -25.57 3.83
N ASP A 144 15.03 -25.99 3.75
CA ASP A 144 16.07 -25.44 2.85
C ASP A 144 17.42 -26.10 3.20
N GLY A 145 17.55 -27.38 2.83
CA GLY A 145 18.84 -27.86 2.32
C GLY A 145 18.91 -27.41 0.85
N VAL A 146 20.06 -27.04 0.30
CA VAL A 146 21.10 -28.02 -0.03
C VAL A 146 22.42 -27.28 -0.30
N VAL A 147 23.40 -27.62 0.55
CA VAL A 147 24.82 -27.86 0.25
C VAL A 147 25.75 -26.65 0.04
N ALA A 148 26.39 -26.30 1.16
CA ALA A 148 27.80 -25.95 1.19
C ALA A 148 28.69 -27.18 0.91
N LYS A 149 29.70 -27.02 0.04
CA LYS A 149 31.13 -27.35 0.24
C LYS A 149 31.83 -27.66 -1.09
N LYS A 150 32.83 -26.85 -1.43
CA LYS A 150 34.21 -27.35 -1.61
C LYS A 150 35.21 -26.20 -1.52
N VAL A 151 35.82 -26.04 -0.36
CA VAL A 151 37.10 -25.35 -0.20
C VAL A 151 38.17 -26.43 -0.26
N GLN A 152 39.10 -26.29 -1.19
CA GLN A 152 40.32 -27.08 -1.22
C GLN A 152 41.50 -26.12 -1.02
N ARG A 153 42.27 -26.39 0.04
CA ARG A 153 43.49 -25.67 0.43
C ARG A 153 44.56 -25.79 -0.64
N PHE A 154 45.36 -24.73 -0.79
CA PHE A 154 46.82 -24.85 -0.86
C PHE A 154 47.46 -23.64 -0.16
N SER A 155 48.45 -23.93 0.67
CA SER A 155 49.24 -22.99 1.47
C SER A 155 50.48 -22.50 0.70
N GLY A 156 50.98 -21.32 1.07
CA GLY A 156 52.32 -20.84 0.69
C GLY A 156 52.62 -19.48 1.33
N ASP A 157 53.60 -19.45 2.22
CA ASP A 157 54.08 -18.35 3.06
C ASP A 157 54.76 -17.19 2.30
N GLY A 158 54.83 -16.01 2.92
CA GLY A 158 55.71 -14.92 2.50
C GLY A 158 55.43 -13.58 3.19
N ASP A 159 56.42 -13.12 3.96
CA ASP A 159 56.43 -12.01 4.93
C ASP A 159 56.66 -10.59 4.33
N ALA A 160 56.47 -9.58 5.18
CA ALA A 160 57.01 -8.20 5.17
C ALA A 160 56.26 -7.04 4.47
N GLY A 161 55.82 -6.06 5.29
CA GLY A 161 56.41 -4.71 5.24
C GLY A 161 55.60 -3.52 4.67
N VAL A 162 55.25 -2.59 5.58
CA VAL A 162 55.41 -1.11 5.49
C VAL A 162 54.59 -0.25 4.50
N ALA A 163 53.85 0.70 5.11
CA ALA A 163 53.53 2.10 4.76
C ALA A 163 53.22 2.58 3.32
N ASP A 164 52.05 3.23 3.22
CA ASP A 164 51.78 4.61 2.74
C ASP A 164 52.15 5.09 1.32
N PHE A 165 51.21 5.88 0.79
CA PHE A 165 51.23 6.84 -0.32
C PHE A 165 51.28 6.38 -1.79
N SER A 166 50.40 7.05 -2.56
CA SER A 166 50.49 7.45 -3.98
C SER A 166 49.77 6.64 -5.06
N GLN A 167 48.67 7.23 -5.52
CA GLN A 167 48.34 7.56 -6.91
C GLN A 167 48.25 6.47 -8.01
N ARG A 168 47.05 6.47 -8.61
CA ARG A 168 46.66 6.22 -10.02
C ARG A 168 46.76 4.79 -10.57
N LYS A 169 45.62 4.30 -11.10
CA LYS A 169 45.43 4.14 -12.55
C LYS A 169 43.99 3.84 -12.94
N ALA A 170 43.56 4.45 -14.04
CA ALA A 170 42.43 4.02 -14.84
C ALA A 170 42.76 2.70 -15.54
N GLN A 171 41.78 1.79 -15.60
CA GLN A 171 41.77 0.59 -16.46
C GLN A 171 40.37 0.53 -17.07
N THR A 172 40.21 0.92 -18.33
CA THR A 172 40.16 0.09 -19.56
C THR A 172 39.02 -0.93 -19.59
N GLU A 173 38.15 -0.73 -20.58
CA GLU A 173 37.15 -1.67 -21.09
C GLU A 173 37.81 -2.99 -21.49
N GLU A 174 37.39 -4.09 -20.88
CA GLU A 174 37.39 -5.42 -21.51
C GLU A 174 36.10 -6.16 -21.11
N GLU A 175 35.23 -6.32 -22.10
CA GLU A 175 34.62 -7.57 -22.54
C GLU A 175 34.03 -8.50 -21.46
N TYR A 176 32.71 -8.42 -21.25
CA TYR A 176 31.93 -9.53 -20.67
C TYR A 176 31.17 -10.26 -21.78
N ILE A 177 31.67 -11.46 -22.06
CA ILE A 177 31.25 -12.40 -23.09
C ILE A 177 29.76 -12.77 -22.95
N GLY A 178 29.07 -12.74 -24.08
CA GLY A 178 27.68 -13.13 -24.21
C GLY A 178 27.44 -14.63 -24.06
N ASN A 179 26.39 -14.99 -23.33
CA ASN A 179 25.75 -16.29 -23.49
C ASN A 179 24.69 -16.19 -24.59
N LYS A 180 25.10 -16.64 -25.78
CA LYS A 180 24.27 -16.90 -26.95
C LYS A 180 23.43 -18.15 -26.67
N VAL A 181 22.20 -18.00 -26.18
CA VAL A 181 21.20 -19.07 -26.24
C VAL A 181 20.75 -19.20 -27.69
N ARG A 182 20.84 -20.43 -28.20
CA ARG A 182 20.66 -20.80 -29.59
C ARG A 182 19.21 -20.58 -30.06
N GLY A 183 19.12 -20.03 -31.27
CA GLY A 183 18.04 -20.12 -32.26
C GLY A 183 16.66 -20.60 -31.79
N ARG A 184 15.74 -19.64 -31.68
CA ARG A 184 14.45 -19.73 -32.37
C ARG A 184 14.27 -18.43 -33.14
N GLU A 185 14.11 -18.53 -34.45
CA GLU A 185 13.80 -17.41 -35.33
C GLU A 185 12.53 -16.73 -34.84
N ILE A 186 12.61 -15.42 -34.60
CA ILE A 186 11.44 -14.57 -34.37
C ILE A 186 10.79 -14.38 -35.75
N PRO A 187 9.53 -14.78 -35.96
CA PRO A 187 8.87 -14.56 -37.24
C PRO A 187 8.78 -13.07 -37.52
N ARG A 188 9.25 -12.69 -38.71
CA ARG A 188 9.10 -11.35 -39.26
C ARG A 188 7.65 -11.20 -39.74
N CYS A 189 6.73 -10.82 -38.85
CA CYS A 189 5.34 -10.54 -39.22
C CYS A 189 5.25 -9.16 -39.88
N MET A 190 5.43 -9.11 -41.19
CA MET A 190 4.70 -8.17 -42.05
C MET A 190 3.42 -8.89 -42.51
N GLU A 191 2.31 -8.16 -42.54
CA GLU A 191 0.92 -8.56 -42.87
C GLU A 191 0.25 -9.40 -41.76
N GLU A 192 -0.72 -8.91 -40.98
CA GLU A 192 -1.89 -8.11 -41.37
C GLU A 192 -2.16 -6.91 -40.43
N ALA A 193 -2.82 -5.89 -40.98
CA ALA A 193 -3.40 -4.81 -40.16
C ALA A 193 -4.37 -5.40 -39.12
N PRO A 194 -4.38 -4.91 -37.87
CA PRO A 194 -5.36 -5.35 -36.89
C PRO A 194 -6.77 -5.03 -37.42
N PRO A 195 -7.80 -5.87 -37.17
CA PRO A 195 -9.18 -5.44 -37.40
C PRO A 195 -9.39 -4.11 -36.65
N GLU A 196 -9.94 -3.10 -37.33
CA GLU A 196 -10.06 -1.71 -36.86
C GLU A 196 -10.87 -1.52 -35.56
N ASP A 197 -11.26 -2.59 -34.87
CA ASP A 197 -12.30 -2.56 -33.84
C ASP A 197 -11.83 -2.76 -32.39
N VAL A 198 -10.54 -2.76 -32.10
CA VAL A 198 -10.06 -2.91 -30.71
C VAL A 198 -9.02 -1.87 -30.35
N LEU A 199 -9.49 -0.62 -30.24
CA LEU A 199 -9.12 0.38 -29.22
C LEU A 199 -9.93 1.65 -29.51
N SER A 200 -11.25 1.50 -29.61
CA SER A 200 -12.12 2.67 -29.44
C SER A 200 -11.78 3.27 -28.07
N PRO A 201 -11.47 4.58 -27.96
CA PRO A 201 -11.37 5.21 -26.65
C PRO A 201 -12.62 4.85 -25.84
N PRO A 202 -12.51 4.57 -24.53
CA PRO A 202 -13.67 4.19 -23.74
C PRO A 202 -14.78 5.21 -24.03
N PRO A 203 -15.99 4.74 -24.36
CA PRO A 203 -17.05 5.62 -24.84
C PRO A 203 -17.21 6.76 -23.83
N PRO A 204 -17.48 7.99 -24.31
CA PRO A 204 -17.58 9.14 -23.42
C PRO A 204 -18.59 8.83 -22.32
N VAL A 205 -18.09 8.67 -21.09
CA VAL A 205 -18.92 8.32 -19.94
C VAL A 205 -19.98 9.41 -19.79
N SER A 206 -21.22 8.99 -20.03
CA SER A 206 -22.37 9.88 -20.15
C SER A 206 -23.39 9.51 -19.08
N LEU A 207 -24.19 10.51 -18.67
CA LEU A 207 -25.30 10.29 -17.73
C LEU A 207 -26.28 9.22 -18.21
N LYS A 208 -26.34 8.97 -19.53
CA LYS A 208 -27.16 7.89 -20.12
C LYS A 208 -26.87 6.51 -19.52
N LEU A 209 -25.66 6.27 -18.99
CA LEU A 209 -25.29 4.99 -18.37
C LEU A 209 -25.90 4.81 -16.97
N VAL A 210 -26.39 5.88 -16.37
CA VAL A 210 -27.03 5.89 -15.05
C VAL A 210 -28.43 6.51 -15.13
N THR A 211 -29.04 6.46 -16.31
CA THR A 211 -30.41 6.91 -16.56
C THR A 211 -31.25 5.68 -16.90
N GLY A 212 -32.33 5.46 -16.16
CA GLY A 212 -33.27 4.36 -16.38
C GLY A 212 -34.12 4.56 -17.64
N GLU A 213 -34.92 3.55 -17.96
CA GLU A 213 -35.78 3.53 -19.16
C GLU A 213 -36.82 4.65 -19.20
N ASN A 214 -37.22 5.14 -18.03
CA ASN A 214 -38.14 6.26 -17.85
C ASN A 214 -37.49 7.64 -18.07
N GLY A 215 -36.18 7.69 -18.34
CA GLY A 215 -35.41 8.92 -18.51
C GLY A 215 -34.99 9.58 -17.19
N GLU A 216 -35.25 8.96 -16.04
CA GLU A 216 -34.81 9.42 -14.72
C GLU A 216 -33.46 8.82 -14.34
N LEU A 217 -32.72 9.47 -13.45
CA LEU A 217 -31.46 8.92 -12.95
C LEU A 217 -31.72 7.74 -12.02
N GLU A 218 -30.88 6.71 -12.12
CA GLU A 218 -30.93 5.54 -11.27
C GLU A 218 -30.94 5.93 -9.78
N PRO A 219 -31.87 5.41 -8.95
CA PRO A 219 -31.99 5.79 -7.54
C PRO A 219 -30.69 5.59 -6.75
N GLU A 220 -29.95 4.53 -7.04
CA GLU A 220 -28.66 4.25 -6.41
C GLU A 220 -27.60 5.30 -6.73
N PHE A 221 -27.57 5.77 -7.98
CA PHE A 221 -26.69 6.85 -8.39
C PHE A 221 -27.06 8.17 -7.72
N VAL A 222 -28.36 8.47 -7.61
CA VAL A 222 -28.85 9.66 -6.90
C VAL A 222 -28.46 9.60 -5.42
N ALA A 223 -28.65 8.45 -4.77
CA ALA A 223 -28.25 8.23 -3.38
C ALA A 223 -26.73 8.36 -3.20
N PHE A 224 -25.94 7.82 -4.14
CA PHE A 224 -24.49 7.94 -4.16
C PHE A 224 -24.03 9.40 -4.25
N VAL A 225 -24.60 10.19 -5.17
CA VAL A 225 -24.28 11.61 -5.31
C VAL A 225 -24.72 12.40 -4.07
N GLY A 226 -25.89 12.08 -3.51
CA GLY A 226 -26.38 12.68 -2.27
C GLY A 226 -25.43 12.43 -1.09
N TRP A 227 -24.98 11.19 -0.93
CA TRP A 227 -23.97 10.82 0.07
C TRP A 227 -22.64 11.54 -0.17
N ALA A 228 -22.14 11.58 -1.40
CA ALA A 228 -20.88 12.25 -1.69
C ALA A 228 -20.94 13.76 -1.36
N LYS A 229 -22.08 14.40 -1.59
CA LYS A 229 -22.33 15.79 -1.22
C LYS A 229 -22.40 16.03 0.29
N SER A 230 -22.80 15.03 1.08
CA SER A 230 -22.86 15.16 2.54
C SER A 230 -21.50 14.98 3.22
N LEU A 231 -20.45 14.56 2.50
CA LEU A 231 -19.11 14.34 3.06
C LEU A 231 -18.44 15.62 3.58
N ARG A 232 -18.81 16.80 3.08
CA ARG A 232 -18.25 18.08 3.52
C ARG A 232 -19.30 19.19 3.56
N PRO A 233 -19.25 20.10 4.54
CA PRO A 233 -20.08 21.30 4.53
C PRO A 233 -19.86 22.13 3.26
N GLY A 234 -20.95 22.60 2.63
CA GLY A 234 -20.93 23.45 1.44
C GLY A 234 -20.84 22.71 0.11
N TRP A 235 -20.73 21.38 0.10
CA TRP A 235 -20.76 20.57 -1.13
C TRP A 235 -22.17 20.24 -1.63
N ASP A 236 -23.14 20.34 -0.74
CA ASP A 236 -24.57 20.28 -1.01
C ASP A 236 -25.04 21.41 -1.94
N ALA A 237 -24.41 22.59 -1.84
CA ALA A 237 -24.69 23.75 -2.66
C ALA A 237 -24.44 23.51 -4.17
N GLY A 238 -25.46 23.85 -4.98
CA GLY A 238 -25.38 23.85 -6.44
C GLY A 238 -25.48 22.46 -7.10
N ARG A 239 -25.72 22.47 -8.41
CA ARG A 239 -25.68 21.26 -9.24
C ARG A 239 -24.22 20.87 -9.51
N LEU A 240 -23.98 19.58 -9.71
CA LEU A 240 -22.68 19.11 -10.21
C LEU A 240 -22.45 19.69 -11.62
N SER A 241 -21.27 20.26 -11.84
CA SER A 241 -20.78 20.68 -13.15
C SER A 241 -20.68 19.48 -14.10
N ARG A 242 -20.48 19.75 -15.40
CA ARG A 242 -20.33 18.68 -16.40
C ARG A 242 -19.18 17.71 -16.05
N ARG A 243 -18.05 18.23 -15.58
CA ARG A 243 -16.88 17.42 -15.23
C ARG A 243 -17.12 16.58 -13.97
N GLU A 244 -17.68 17.20 -12.93
CA GLU A 244 -18.05 16.49 -11.70
C GLU A 244 -19.08 15.39 -11.96
N ARG A 245 -20.06 15.62 -12.83
CA ARG A 245 -21.02 14.59 -13.23
C ARG A 245 -20.34 13.43 -13.93
N THR A 246 -19.46 13.69 -14.89
CA THR A 246 -18.71 12.63 -15.57
C THR A 246 -17.82 11.84 -14.59
N ALA A 247 -17.15 12.53 -13.67
CA ALA A 247 -16.35 11.88 -12.63
C ALA A 247 -17.20 11.04 -11.67
N ALA A 248 -18.37 11.56 -11.25
CA ALA A 248 -19.31 10.83 -10.39
C ALA A 248 -19.85 9.57 -11.06
N VAL A 249 -20.20 9.64 -12.35
CA VAL A 249 -20.67 8.46 -13.10
C VAL A 249 -19.56 7.42 -13.20
N ARG A 250 -18.32 7.83 -13.50
CA ARG A 250 -17.16 6.91 -13.51
C ARG A 250 -16.97 6.23 -12.16
N ALA A 251 -16.91 7.02 -11.09
CA ALA A 251 -16.73 6.51 -9.75
C ALA A 251 -17.84 5.55 -9.34
N PHE A 252 -19.10 5.83 -9.69
CA PHE A 252 -20.23 4.96 -9.42
C PHE A 252 -20.13 3.63 -10.16
N LEU A 253 -19.80 3.67 -11.46
CA LEU A 253 -19.66 2.45 -12.27
C LEU A 253 -18.46 1.60 -11.84
N GLU A 254 -17.34 2.22 -11.46
CA GLU A 254 -16.14 1.53 -10.94
C GLU A 254 -16.39 0.80 -9.62
N LEU A 255 -17.37 1.23 -8.83
CA LEU A 255 -17.70 0.53 -7.58
C LEU A 255 -18.38 -0.82 -7.86
N GLU A 256 -19.00 -1.02 -9.02
CA GLU A 256 -19.79 -2.20 -9.45
C GLU A 256 -20.97 -2.57 -8.52
N ARG A 257 -21.09 -1.92 -7.36
CA ARG A 257 -22.10 -2.13 -6.32
C ARG A 257 -22.35 -0.83 -5.54
N PRO A 258 -23.49 -0.70 -4.86
CA PRO A 258 -23.68 0.36 -3.89
C PRO A 258 -22.66 0.27 -2.75
N LEU A 259 -22.30 1.43 -2.21
CA LEU A 259 -21.45 1.53 -1.02
C LEU A 259 -22.10 0.80 0.16
N SER A 260 -21.32 -0.05 0.82
CA SER A 260 -21.71 -0.74 2.03
C SER A 260 -21.84 0.22 3.22
N GLU A 261 -22.56 -0.20 4.25
CA GLU A 261 -22.71 0.60 5.49
C GLU A 261 -21.36 0.89 6.16
N LEU A 262 -20.44 -0.09 6.12
CA LEU A 262 -19.07 0.10 6.58
C LEU A 262 -18.38 1.24 5.83
N GLU A 263 -18.45 1.27 4.49
CA GLU A 263 -17.81 2.29 3.67
C GLU A 263 -18.46 3.66 3.90
N ARG A 264 -19.80 3.71 3.99
CA ARG A 264 -20.55 4.94 4.29
C ARG A 264 -20.24 5.53 5.65
N THR A 265 -19.87 4.68 6.64
CA THR A 265 -19.50 5.12 7.99
C THR A 265 -18.01 5.46 8.08
N ALA A 266 -17.16 4.67 7.43
CA ALA A 266 -15.72 4.81 7.52
C ALA A 266 -15.21 6.05 6.78
N VAL A 267 -15.73 6.34 5.59
CA VAL A 267 -15.24 7.47 4.76
C VAL A 267 -15.43 8.83 5.44
N PRO A 268 -16.62 9.22 5.93
CA PRO A 268 -16.79 10.49 6.64
C PRO A 268 -15.90 10.58 7.89
N ALA A 269 -15.91 9.54 8.73
CA ALA A 269 -15.11 9.50 9.96
C ALA A 269 -13.60 9.62 9.67
N TYR A 270 -13.16 9.05 8.56
CA TYR A 270 -11.78 9.14 8.10
C TYR A 270 -11.43 10.51 7.52
N LEU A 271 -12.35 11.16 6.80
CA LEU A 271 -12.16 12.52 6.27
C LEU A 271 -12.18 13.61 7.36
N GLU A 272 -12.89 13.37 8.47
CA GLU A 272 -12.90 14.21 9.66
C GLU A 272 -11.65 14.01 10.54
N HIS A 273 -11.03 12.83 10.47
CA HIS A 273 -9.87 12.52 11.30
C HIS A 273 -8.61 13.26 10.85
N GLU A 274 -8.01 14.03 11.75
CA GLU A 274 -6.71 14.67 11.54
C GLU A 274 -5.59 13.80 12.13
N PRO A 275 -4.56 13.42 11.36
CA PRO A 275 -3.41 12.71 11.91
C PRO A 275 -2.60 13.62 12.84
N PRO A 276 -2.03 13.09 13.93
CA PRO A 276 -1.31 13.88 14.94
C PRO A 276 -0.11 14.66 14.37
N ASP A 277 0.44 14.20 13.24
CA ASP A 277 1.68 14.73 12.65
C ASP A 277 1.41 15.84 11.63
N GLY A 278 0.15 16.28 11.47
CA GLY A 278 -0.22 17.39 10.58
C GLY A 278 -0.02 17.12 9.09
N SER A 279 0.37 15.89 8.68
CA SER A 279 0.31 15.43 7.29
C SER A 279 -1.14 15.20 6.88
N LYS A 280 -1.91 16.29 6.94
CA LYS A 280 -3.33 16.36 6.63
C LYS A 280 -3.54 15.71 5.27
N PHE A 281 -4.19 14.55 5.27
CA PHE A 281 -4.43 13.74 4.09
C PHE A 281 -4.71 14.62 2.87
N ASP A 282 -3.84 14.56 1.86
CA ASP A 282 -4.00 15.19 0.54
C ASP A 282 -5.13 14.50 -0.25
N TYR A 283 -6.32 14.45 0.35
CA TYR A 283 -7.52 14.19 -0.41
C TYR A 283 -8.02 15.50 -0.99
N PRO A 284 -8.60 15.42 -2.19
CA PRO A 284 -8.98 16.61 -2.93
C PRO A 284 -9.97 17.47 -2.16
N ARG A 285 -9.72 18.77 -2.13
CA ARG A 285 -10.72 19.76 -1.67
C ARG A 285 -11.90 19.87 -2.63
N ASP A 286 -11.75 19.34 -3.85
CA ASP A 286 -12.70 19.45 -4.95
C ASP A 286 -13.46 18.13 -5.20
N ARG A 287 -14.75 18.24 -5.57
CA ARG A 287 -15.64 17.09 -5.81
C ARG A 287 -15.18 16.22 -6.98
N GLU A 288 -14.71 16.83 -8.08
CA GLU A 288 -14.28 16.11 -9.28
C GLU A 288 -13.13 15.15 -8.96
N LEU A 289 -12.14 15.64 -8.24
CA LEU A 289 -10.96 14.86 -7.91
C LEU A 289 -11.26 13.85 -6.78
N LEU A 290 -12.19 14.14 -5.85
CA LEU A 290 -12.68 13.12 -4.92
C LEU A 290 -13.30 11.95 -5.68
N PHE A 291 -14.23 12.21 -6.61
CA PHE A 291 -14.84 11.16 -7.41
C PHE A 291 -13.77 10.37 -8.18
N SER A 292 -12.80 11.07 -8.78
CA SER A 292 -11.70 10.45 -9.54
C SER A 292 -10.78 9.57 -8.69
N ARG A 293 -10.78 9.71 -7.37
CA ARG A 293 -9.95 8.91 -6.44
C ARG A 293 -10.79 8.18 -5.40
N LEU A 294 -12.08 8.01 -5.63
CA LEU A 294 -13.00 7.52 -4.61
C LEU A 294 -12.60 6.12 -4.13
N GLY A 295 -12.22 5.21 -5.03
CA GLY A 295 -11.79 3.86 -4.67
C GLY A 295 -10.61 3.87 -3.69
N GLU A 296 -9.60 4.71 -3.91
CA GLU A 296 -8.46 4.84 -3.00
C GLU A 296 -8.85 5.42 -1.64
N VAL A 297 -9.77 6.40 -1.62
CA VAL A 297 -10.30 7.00 -0.40
C VAL A 297 -11.01 5.94 0.43
N VAL A 298 -11.91 5.18 -0.21
CA VAL A 298 -12.69 4.11 0.43
C VAL A 298 -11.77 3.05 1.03
N GLN A 299 -10.79 2.55 0.25
CA GLN A 299 -9.85 1.52 0.73
C GLN A 299 -9.07 1.98 1.95
N LYS A 300 -8.52 3.21 1.91
CA LYS A 300 -7.74 3.76 3.03
C LYS A 300 -8.62 4.05 4.25
N ALA A 301 -9.84 4.56 4.04
CA ALA A 301 -10.80 4.81 5.10
C ALA A 301 -11.18 3.52 5.83
N VAL A 302 -11.50 2.45 5.09
CA VAL A 302 -11.84 1.14 5.67
C VAL A 302 -10.66 0.54 6.42
N ALA A 303 -9.45 0.60 5.85
CA ALA A 303 -8.24 0.11 6.51
C ALA A 303 -7.95 0.86 7.82
N TRP A 304 -8.08 2.19 7.80
CA TRP A 304 -7.96 3.02 9.01
C TRP A 304 -9.04 2.68 10.04
N PHE A 305 -10.30 2.59 9.62
CA PHE A 305 -11.44 2.34 10.49
C PHE A 305 -11.28 1.02 11.25
N ARG A 306 -10.91 -0.05 10.53
CA ARG A 306 -10.62 -1.37 11.11
C ARG A 306 -9.45 -1.34 12.09
N ARG A 307 -8.34 -0.67 11.73
CA ARG A 307 -7.16 -0.56 12.61
C ARG A 307 -7.47 0.18 13.92
N THR A 308 -8.41 1.12 13.90
CA THR A 308 -8.83 1.85 15.12
C THR A 308 -9.80 1.09 16.01
N GLY A 309 -10.26 -0.11 15.61
CA GLY A 309 -11.23 -0.90 16.38
C GLY A 309 -12.64 -0.30 16.40
N ARG A 310 -12.93 0.68 15.53
CA ARG A 310 -14.27 1.24 15.36
C ARG A 310 -15.19 0.20 14.71
N ARG A 311 -16.49 0.32 14.97
CA ARG A 311 -17.54 -0.56 14.44
C ARG A 311 -18.64 0.26 13.82
N CYS A 312 -19.23 -0.23 12.73
CA CYS A 312 -20.41 0.42 12.12
C CYS A 312 -21.69 0.11 12.94
N PRO A 313 -22.78 0.87 12.76
CA PRO A 313 -24.02 0.69 13.52
C PRO A 313 -24.56 -0.76 13.47
N SER A 314 -24.64 -1.38 12.28
CA SER A 314 -25.06 -2.78 12.16
C SER A 314 -24.14 -3.78 12.86
N GLU A 315 -22.82 -3.55 12.88
CA GLU A 315 -21.89 -4.38 13.66
C GLU A 315 -22.16 -4.25 15.16
N VAL A 316 -22.42 -3.03 15.64
CA VAL A 316 -22.77 -2.78 17.03
C VAL A 316 -24.10 -3.46 17.39
N GLU A 317 -25.12 -3.36 16.54
CA GLU A 317 -26.40 -4.05 16.74
C GLU A 317 -26.24 -5.55 16.77
N ARG A 318 -25.54 -6.15 15.81
CA ARG A 318 -25.27 -7.60 15.79
C ARG A 318 -24.58 -8.07 17.08
N THR A 319 -23.58 -7.32 17.56
CA THR A 319 -22.92 -7.67 18.83
C THR A 319 -23.86 -7.55 20.04
N ARG A 320 -24.79 -6.59 20.02
CA ARG A 320 -25.83 -6.46 21.06
C ARG A 320 -26.81 -7.63 21.01
N GLU A 321 -27.27 -8.02 19.83
CA GLU A 321 -28.17 -9.16 19.64
C GLU A 321 -27.52 -10.48 20.05
N GLU A 322 -26.26 -10.72 19.66
CA GLU A 322 -25.51 -11.90 20.08
C GLU A 322 -25.33 -11.93 21.60
N ALA A 323 -25.04 -10.78 22.24
CA ALA A 323 -24.96 -10.69 23.68
C ALA A 323 -26.33 -10.94 24.36
N ALA A 324 -27.42 -10.45 23.78
CA ALA A 324 -28.77 -10.72 24.27
C ALA A 324 -29.14 -12.21 24.15
N ARG A 325 -28.81 -12.85 23.01
CA ARG A 325 -29.01 -14.29 22.81
C ARG A 325 -28.23 -15.12 23.82
N ARG A 326 -26.96 -14.81 24.04
CA ARG A 326 -26.12 -15.48 25.06
C ARG A 326 -26.70 -15.32 26.47
N ARG A 327 -27.20 -14.13 26.82
CA ARG A 327 -27.87 -13.90 28.11
C ARG A 327 -29.14 -14.75 28.25
N ALA A 328 -29.97 -14.82 27.21
CA ALA A 328 -31.18 -15.61 27.21
C ALA A 328 -30.88 -17.12 27.32
N GLU A 329 -29.87 -17.60 26.60
CA GLU A 329 -29.41 -18.99 26.66
C GLU A 329 -28.87 -19.35 28.04
N ASN A 330 -27.99 -18.51 28.61
CA ASN A 330 -27.47 -18.69 29.95
C ASN A 330 -28.59 -18.68 31.01
N ALA A 331 -29.58 -17.80 30.88
CA ALA A 331 -30.74 -17.76 31.77
C ALA A 331 -31.60 -19.03 31.65
N ARG A 332 -31.79 -19.56 30.43
CA ARG A 332 -32.50 -20.81 30.19
C ARG A 332 -31.76 -22.01 30.82
N LEU A 333 -30.44 -22.10 30.65
CA LEU A 333 -29.63 -23.15 31.25
C LEU A 333 -29.64 -23.05 32.78
N ALA A 334 -29.59 -21.84 33.34
CA ALA A 334 -29.74 -21.62 34.78
C ALA A 334 -31.10 -22.11 35.30
N ALA A 335 -32.20 -21.75 34.63
CA ALA A 335 -33.53 -22.22 35.00
C ALA A 335 -33.68 -23.75 34.88
N GLN A 336 -33.07 -24.38 33.88
CA GLN A 336 -33.03 -25.84 33.75
C GLN A 336 -32.25 -26.50 34.89
N ARG A 337 -31.13 -25.89 35.32
CA ARG A 337 -30.36 -26.37 36.48
C ARG A 337 -31.15 -26.25 37.78
N GLU A 338 -31.85 -25.14 38.00
CA GLU A 338 -32.71 -24.94 39.17
C GLU A 338 -33.91 -25.89 39.18
N ALA A 339 -34.43 -26.28 38.01
CA ALA A 339 -35.53 -27.23 37.90
C ALA A 339 -35.11 -28.71 38.00
N MET A 340 -33.82 -29.04 37.87
CA MET A 340 -33.32 -30.41 38.03
C MET A 340 -33.17 -30.79 39.50
N SER A 341 -33.57 -32.03 39.84
CA SER A 341 -33.29 -32.61 41.16
C SER A 341 -31.77 -32.66 41.40
N PRO A 342 -31.29 -32.33 42.61
CA PRO A 342 -29.86 -32.35 42.94
C PRO A 342 -29.16 -33.67 42.58
N GLU A 343 -29.88 -34.79 42.67
CA GLU A 343 -29.29 -36.11 42.37
C GLU A 343 -29.06 -36.33 40.88
N VAL A 344 -29.94 -35.79 40.02
CA VAL A 344 -29.75 -35.84 38.56
C VAL A 344 -28.58 -34.96 38.14
N LEU A 345 -28.39 -33.82 38.83
CA LEU A 345 -27.26 -32.92 38.59
C LEU A 345 -25.92 -33.57 38.97
N ILE A 346 -25.87 -34.25 40.13
CA ILE A 346 -24.69 -34.99 40.60
C ILE A 346 -24.31 -36.09 39.61
N GLU A 347 -25.29 -36.87 39.13
CA GLU A 347 -25.05 -37.94 38.15
C GLU A 347 -24.46 -37.39 36.84
N GLN A 348 -25.02 -36.28 36.33
CA GLN A 348 -24.50 -35.64 35.11
C GLN A 348 -23.07 -35.10 35.27
N ILE A 349 -22.77 -34.42 36.38
CA ILE A 349 -21.43 -33.87 36.63
C ILE A 349 -20.40 -35.00 36.76
N ASN A 350 -20.74 -36.06 37.47
CA ASN A 350 -19.88 -37.24 37.60
C ASN A 350 -19.64 -37.91 36.24
N GLY A 351 -20.67 -38.04 35.39
CA GLY A 351 -20.52 -38.53 34.03
C GLY A 351 -19.56 -37.68 33.18
N LEU A 352 -19.65 -36.35 33.29
CA LEU A 352 -18.72 -35.43 32.62
C LEU A 352 -17.29 -35.56 33.15
N ARG A 353 -17.09 -35.63 34.47
CA ARG A 353 -15.77 -35.78 35.09
C ARG A 353 -15.09 -37.08 34.65
N VAL A 354 -15.83 -38.18 34.56
CA VAL A 354 -15.33 -39.46 33.99
C VAL A 354 -14.88 -39.28 32.54
N ALA A 355 -15.67 -38.59 31.70
CA ALA A 355 -15.33 -38.38 30.29
C ALA A 355 -14.05 -37.55 30.08
N ILE A 356 -13.73 -36.63 31.00
CA ILE A 356 -12.51 -35.80 30.96
C ILE A 356 -11.36 -36.37 31.82
N GLY A 357 -11.52 -37.56 32.41
CA GLY A 357 -10.51 -38.20 33.26
C GLY A 357 -10.28 -37.51 34.62
N SER A 358 -11.26 -36.73 35.09
CA SER A 358 -11.22 -36.02 36.38
C SER A 358 -11.89 -36.86 37.48
N PRO A 359 -11.42 -36.82 38.73
CA PRO A 359 -12.02 -37.56 39.83
C PRO A 359 -13.48 -37.14 40.09
N LEU A 360 -14.32 -38.11 40.47
CA LEU A 360 -15.73 -37.88 40.82
C LEU A 360 -15.87 -36.83 41.94
N LEU A 361 -17.07 -36.25 42.03
CA LEU A 361 -17.41 -35.34 43.13
C LEU A 361 -17.23 -36.03 44.48
N THR A 362 -16.59 -35.33 45.41
CA THR A 362 -16.48 -35.75 46.81
C THR A 362 -17.83 -35.59 47.53
N GLU A 363 -18.02 -36.33 48.63
CA GLU A 363 -19.23 -36.21 49.46
C GLU A 363 -19.52 -34.77 49.90
N VAL A 364 -18.47 -34.00 50.20
CA VAL A 364 -18.59 -32.59 50.58
C VAL A 364 -19.10 -31.72 49.42
N GLU A 365 -18.66 -31.99 48.20
CA GLU A 365 -19.15 -31.28 47.00
C GLU A 365 -20.60 -31.68 46.66
N MET A 366 -20.95 -32.96 46.78
CA MET A 366 -22.32 -33.44 46.56
C MET A 366 -23.31 -32.84 47.57
N GLU A 367 -22.92 -32.76 48.85
CA GLU A 367 -23.75 -32.15 49.91
C GLU A 367 -23.98 -30.65 49.68
N LYS A 368 -22.99 -29.94 49.14
CA LYS A 368 -23.12 -28.53 48.72
C LYS A 368 -24.13 -28.38 47.59
N ILE A 369 -24.08 -29.25 46.58
CA ILE A 369 -25.05 -29.27 45.47
C ILE A 369 -26.48 -29.51 46.00
N ARG A 370 -26.67 -30.47 46.91
CA ARG A 370 -27.99 -30.74 47.54
C ARG A 370 -28.56 -29.54 48.29
N LYS A 371 -27.69 -28.69 48.85
CA LYS A 371 -28.05 -27.44 49.54
C LYS A 371 -28.24 -26.25 48.61
N GLY A 372 -28.05 -26.43 47.29
CA GLY A 372 -28.13 -25.36 46.29
C GLY A 372 -26.92 -24.42 46.28
N GLU A 373 -25.82 -24.81 46.92
CA GLU A 373 -24.58 -24.02 46.96
C GLU A 373 -23.75 -24.25 45.67
N ARG A 374 -23.17 -23.17 45.12
CA ARG A 374 -22.28 -23.28 43.95
C ARG A 374 -20.90 -23.80 44.35
N LEU A 375 -20.43 -24.84 43.68
CA LEU A 375 -19.04 -25.29 43.78
C LEU A 375 -18.11 -24.18 43.23
N HIS A 376 -17.12 -23.77 44.01
CA HIS A 376 -16.09 -22.82 43.56
C HIS A 376 -15.01 -23.59 42.81
N GLY A 377 -14.91 -23.43 41.48
CA GLY A 377 -13.83 -24.05 40.72
C GLY A 377 -13.95 -24.06 39.21
N ASP A 378 -15.17 -24.13 38.65
CA ASP A 378 -15.36 -24.29 37.20
C ASP A 378 -16.11 -23.09 36.61
N ALA A 379 -15.35 -22.13 36.10
CA ALA A 379 -15.81 -21.00 35.28
C ALA A 379 -15.43 -21.20 33.82
#